data_AF-A0A963F7Y0-F1
#
_entry.id   AF-A0A963F7Y0-F1
#
_cell.length_a   1.000
_cell.length_b   1.000
_cell.length_c   1.000
_cell.angle_alpha   90.00
_cell.angle_beta   90.00
_cell.angle_gamma   90.00
#
_symmetry.space_group_name_H-M   'P 1'
#
loop_
_entity.id
_entity.type
_entity.pdbx_description
1 polymer ?
#
loop_
_entity_poly.entity_id
_entity_poly.type
_entity_poly.pdbx_seq_one_letter_code
_entity_poly.pdbx_strand_id
1 'polypeptide(L)'
;MSAPAGALSIFPGFPRRWPAPPAISEESGKLLKRENNFHQPGKRFFRPYRPGDDFYEALIETHRDLSEAQSAQVNARLILLLSNHIGDLNVLREALALARDGVLPEVDTG
;
A
#
# COMPACT_ATOMS: atom_id res chain seq x y z
N MET A 1 -3.69 8.72 -34.93
CA MET A 1 -3.98 7.50 -34.13
C MET A 1 -5.44 7.55 -33.71
N SER A 2 -6.17 6.45 -33.90
CA SER A 2 -7.64 6.36 -33.75
C SER A 2 -8.05 6.41 -32.28
N ALA A 3 -9.06 7.23 -31.94
CA ALA A 3 -9.71 7.18 -30.64
C ALA A 3 -10.51 5.88 -30.49
N PRO A 4 -10.67 5.32 -29.27
CA PRO A 4 -11.54 4.17 -29.06
C PRO A 4 -12.99 4.54 -29.40
N ALA A 5 -13.62 3.73 -30.23
CA ALA A 5 -15.01 3.86 -30.65
C ALA A 5 -15.93 3.58 -29.45
N GLY A 6 -16.26 4.62 -28.67
CA GLY A 6 -17.20 4.48 -27.55
C GLY A 6 -17.32 5.70 -26.65
N ALA A 7 -16.29 6.54 -26.54
CA ALA A 7 -16.31 7.70 -25.63
C ALA A 7 -17.10 8.90 -26.17
N LEU A 8 -17.41 8.93 -27.47
CA LEU A 8 -18.02 10.10 -28.11
C LEU A 8 -19.53 10.27 -27.87
N SER A 9 -20.21 9.28 -27.29
CA SER A 9 -21.68 9.25 -27.23
C SER A 9 -22.29 9.85 -25.95
N ILE A 10 -21.48 10.21 -24.94
CA ILE A 10 -22.00 10.60 -23.61
C ILE A 10 -22.11 12.14 -23.46
N PHE A 11 -21.47 12.94 -24.33
CA PHE A 11 -21.43 14.41 -24.18
C PHE A 11 -21.75 15.15 -25.50
N PRO A 12 -23.02 15.52 -25.75
CA PRO A 12 -23.36 16.38 -26.89
C PRO A 12 -22.81 17.79 -26.68
N GLY A 13 -21.98 18.29 -27.61
CA GLY A 13 -21.48 19.68 -27.63
C GLY A 13 -19.97 19.87 -27.38
N PHE A 14 -19.20 18.79 -27.28
CA PHE A 14 -17.76 18.89 -26.95
C PHE A 14 -16.90 19.38 -28.14
N PRO A 15 -16.06 20.42 -27.98
CA PRO A 15 -15.26 20.97 -29.07
C PRO A 15 -14.15 20.00 -29.51
N ARG A 16 -13.90 19.91 -30.82
CA ARG A 16 -12.90 19.01 -31.46
C ARG A 16 -11.44 19.20 -31.01
N ARG A 17 -11.14 20.19 -30.16
CA ARG A 17 -9.79 20.52 -29.67
C ARG A 17 -9.64 20.39 -28.14
N TRP A 18 -10.59 19.75 -27.47
CA TRP A 18 -10.47 19.49 -26.05
C TRP A 18 -9.28 18.52 -25.79
N PRO A 19 -8.37 18.81 -24.85
CA PRO A 19 -7.35 17.85 -24.45
C PRO A 19 -8.06 16.59 -23.96
N ALA A 20 -7.67 15.40 -24.44
CA ALA A 20 -8.24 14.16 -23.93
C ALA A 20 -8.28 14.23 -22.39
N PRO A 21 -9.41 13.87 -21.74
CA PRO A 21 -9.46 13.84 -20.28
C PRO A 21 -8.20 13.12 -19.80
N PRO A 22 -7.52 13.62 -18.75
CA PRO A 22 -6.33 12.96 -18.25
C PRO A 22 -6.71 11.49 -18.11
N ALA A 23 -5.94 10.61 -18.75
CA ALA A 23 -6.17 9.18 -18.61
C ALA A 23 -6.33 8.96 -17.12
N ILE A 24 -7.53 8.54 -16.69
CA ILE A 24 -7.73 8.10 -15.32
C ILE A 24 -6.71 7.00 -15.20
N SER A 25 -5.58 7.29 -14.56
CA SER A 25 -4.43 6.43 -14.58
C SER A 25 -4.91 5.09 -14.04
N GLU A 26 -4.91 4.08 -14.90
CA GLU A 26 -5.05 2.69 -14.53
C GLU A 26 -3.83 2.28 -13.68
N GLU A 27 -3.69 2.87 -12.49
CA GLU A 27 -3.11 2.18 -11.33
C GLU A 27 -4.18 1.28 -10.67
N SER A 28 -5.24 0.95 -11.41
CA SER A 28 -6.22 -0.09 -11.09
C SER A 28 -5.56 -1.47 -11.13
N GLY A 29 -4.85 -1.82 -10.07
CA GLY A 29 -4.34 -3.17 -9.89
C GLY A 29 -3.67 -3.43 -8.55
N LYS A 30 -3.13 -2.39 -7.88
CA LYS A 30 -2.55 -2.50 -6.54
C LYS A 30 -3.17 -1.46 -5.63
N LEU A 31 -4.01 -1.94 -4.70
CA LEU A 31 -4.60 -1.09 -3.67
C LEU A 31 -3.61 -0.91 -2.51
N LEU A 32 -2.77 -1.92 -2.27
CA LEU A 32 -1.69 -1.86 -1.28
C LEU A 32 -0.46 -1.14 -1.84
N LYS A 33 -0.06 -0.04 -1.17
CA LYS A 33 1.24 0.64 -1.39
C LYS A 33 2.39 -0.20 -0.85
N ARG A 34 3.42 -0.43 -1.65
CA ARG A 34 4.54 -1.34 -1.31
C ARG A 34 5.87 -0.60 -1.18
N GLU A 35 5.93 0.60 -1.73
CA GLU A 35 7.01 1.54 -1.53
C GLU A 35 7.04 2.05 -0.08
N ASN A 36 8.22 2.48 0.37
CA ASN A 36 8.35 3.15 1.66
C ASN A 36 7.49 4.43 1.66
N ASN A 37 6.44 4.44 2.48
CA ASN A 37 5.50 5.54 2.61
C ASN A 37 5.43 6.07 4.05
N PHE A 38 6.55 6.05 4.79
CA PHE A 38 6.60 6.62 6.14
C PHE A 38 6.59 8.14 6.12
N HIS A 39 5.57 8.75 6.73
CA HIS A 39 5.45 10.21 6.84
C HIS A 39 4.74 10.63 8.13
N GLN A 40 5.01 11.84 8.63
CA GLN A 40 4.20 12.48 9.66
C GLN A 40 3.48 13.69 9.04
N PRO A 41 2.13 13.71 9.03
CA PRO A 41 1.37 14.84 8.49
C PRO A 41 1.85 16.17 9.08
N GLY A 42 2.09 17.16 8.22
CA GLY A 42 2.54 18.48 8.64
C GLY A 42 4.01 18.61 9.04
N LYS A 43 4.79 17.52 9.07
CA LYS A 43 6.25 17.58 9.28
C LYS A 43 7.01 17.39 7.98
N ARG A 44 7.95 18.29 7.70
CA ARG A 44 8.93 18.15 6.62
C ARG A 44 10.25 17.65 7.20
N PHE A 45 10.67 16.47 6.80
CA PHE A 45 11.94 15.91 7.22
C PHE A 45 13.04 16.36 6.25
N PHE A 46 14.12 16.93 6.78
CA PHE A 46 15.28 17.32 5.98
C PHE A 46 16.07 16.11 5.45
N ARG A 47 15.91 14.94 6.09
CA ARG A 47 16.40 13.65 5.61
C ARG A 47 15.22 12.74 5.29
N PRO A 48 15.08 12.24 4.05
CA PRO A 48 13.88 11.54 3.59
C PRO A 48 13.61 10.21 4.32
N TYR A 49 14.61 9.58 4.95
CA TYR A 49 14.47 8.27 5.59
C TYR A 49 14.16 8.30 7.11
N ARG A 50 14.28 9.48 7.75
CA ARG A 50 14.06 9.64 9.20
C ARG A 50 12.74 9.04 9.73
N PRO A 51 11.58 9.23 9.06
CA PRO A 51 10.32 8.73 9.60
C PRO A 51 10.25 7.20 9.68
N GLY A 52 10.91 6.52 8.76
CA GLY A 52 11.02 5.06 8.77
C GLY A 52 11.92 4.60 9.91
N ASP A 53 13.09 5.23 10.05
CA ASP A 53 14.05 4.92 11.12
C ASP A 53 13.40 5.09 12.50
N ASP A 54 12.70 6.21 12.73
CA ASP A 54 12.00 6.49 14.00
C ASP A 54 10.95 5.41 14.31
N PHE A 55 10.24 4.91 13.29
CA PHE A 55 9.26 3.83 13.47
C PHE A 55 9.93 2.48 13.76
N TYR A 56 11.01 2.15 13.05
CA TYR A 56 11.77 0.92 13.32
C TYR A 56 12.37 0.90 14.72
N GLU A 57 12.90 2.02 15.19
CA GLU A 57 13.40 2.15 16.56
C GLU A 57 12.28 1.90 17.58
N ALA A 58 11.11 2.51 17.38
CA ALA A 58 9.95 2.29 18.24
C ALA A 58 9.45 0.83 18.23
N LEU A 59 9.49 0.15 17.08
CA LEU A 59 9.19 -1.28 17.00
C LEU A 59 10.19 -2.10 17.82
N ILE A 60 11.49 -1.90 17.62
CA ILE A 60 12.54 -2.63 18.36
C ILE A 60 12.35 -2.44 19.87
N GLU A 61 12.12 -1.20 20.31
CA GLU A 61 11.88 -0.91 21.74
C GLU A 61 10.63 -1.62 22.27
N THR A 62 9.55 -1.68 21.49
CA THR A 62 8.31 -2.37 21.90
C THR A 62 8.53 -3.86 22.16
N HIS A 63 9.50 -4.47 21.49
CA HIS A 63 9.83 -5.89 21.66
C HIS A 63 10.93 -6.16 22.69
N ARG A 64 11.55 -5.11 23.26
CA ARG A 64 12.61 -5.27 24.25
C ARG A 64 12.08 -6.00 25.49
N ASP A 65 12.91 -6.89 26.02
CA ASP A 65 12.65 -7.69 27.23
C ASP A 65 11.43 -8.64 27.13
N LEU A 66 10.89 -8.87 25.93
CA LEU A 66 9.83 -9.85 25.69
C LEU A 66 10.39 -11.20 25.28
N SER A 67 9.73 -12.27 25.74
CA SER A 67 9.93 -13.61 25.17
C SER A 67 9.41 -13.68 23.74
N GLU A 68 9.82 -14.70 22.98
CA GLU A 68 9.35 -14.92 21.61
C GLU A 68 7.82 -15.03 21.52
N ALA A 69 7.18 -15.75 22.46
CA ALA A 69 5.74 -15.90 22.50
C ALA A 69 5.02 -14.56 22.77
N GLN A 70 5.56 -13.73 23.66
CA GLN A 70 5.02 -12.40 23.95
C GLN A 70 5.22 -11.45 22.76
N SER A 71 6.38 -11.50 22.12
CA SER A 71 6.70 -10.77 20.89
C SER A 71 5.71 -11.11 19.76
N ALA A 72 5.42 -12.40 19.56
CA ALA A 72 4.40 -12.85 18.62
C ALA A 72 3.00 -12.33 18.97
N GLN A 73 2.63 -12.28 20.25
CA GLN A 73 1.35 -11.74 20.70
C GLN A 73 1.23 -10.23 20.44
N VAL A 74 2.32 -9.47 20.66
CA VAL A 74 2.40 -8.04 20.31
C VAL A 74 2.19 -7.85 18.81
N ASN A 75 2.87 -8.63 17.97
CA ASN A 75 2.72 -8.57 16.52
C ASN A 75 1.29 -8.86 16.06
N ALA A 76 0.67 -9.92 16.59
CA ALA A 76 -0.71 -10.25 16.26
C ALA A 76 -1.67 -9.11 16.63
N ARG A 77 -1.48 -8.50 17.82
CA ARG A 77 -2.29 -7.36 18.26
C ARG A 77 -2.06 -6.13 17.39
N LEU A 78 -0.81 -5.83 17.05
CA LEU A 78 -0.46 -4.70 16.19
C LEU A 78 -1.09 -4.85 14.80
N ILE A 79 -1.01 -6.03 14.19
CA ILE A 79 -1.63 -6.34 12.90
C ILE A 79 -3.13 -6.07 12.94
N LEU A 80 -3.83 -6.51 13.98
CA LEU A 80 -5.27 -6.26 14.12
C LEU A 80 -5.59 -4.77 14.29
N LEU A 81 -4.83 -4.03 15.10
CA LEU A 81 -5.01 -2.59 15.29
C LEU A 81 -4.81 -1.83 13.97
N LEU A 82 -3.74 -2.14 13.24
CA LEU A 82 -3.47 -1.54 11.93
C LEU A 82 -4.53 -1.91 10.89
N SER A 83 -5.01 -3.15 10.92
CA SER A 83 -6.08 -3.60 10.01
C SER A 83 -7.37 -2.83 10.24
N ASN A 84 -7.74 -2.62 11.51
CA ASN A 84 -8.89 -1.80 11.88
C ASN A 84 -8.71 -0.33 11.47
N HIS A 85 -7.48 0.19 11.54
CA HIS A 85 -7.17 1.56 11.10
C HIS A 85 -7.26 1.72 9.58
N ILE A 86 -6.81 0.72 8.81
CA ILE A 86 -6.89 0.72 7.34
C ILE A 86 -8.34 0.60 6.87
N GLY A 87 -9.12 -0.32 7.44
CA GLY A 87 -10.57 -0.45 7.19
C GLY A 87 -11.00 -0.97 5.80
N ASP A 88 -10.14 -0.88 4.78
CA ASP A 88 -10.41 -1.39 3.44
C ASP A 88 -10.10 -2.89 3.32
N LEU A 89 -11.15 -3.71 3.25
CA LEU A 89 -11.05 -5.17 3.12
C LEU A 89 -10.33 -5.63 1.85
N ASN A 90 -10.35 -4.85 0.76
CA ASN A 90 -9.66 -5.23 -0.47
C ASN A 90 -8.13 -5.05 -0.31
N VAL A 91 -7.70 -3.95 0.31
CA VAL A 91 -6.29 -3.73 0.68
C VAL A 91 -5.79 -4.84 1.62
N LEU A 92 -6.58 -5.18 2.63
CA LEU A 92 -6.22 -6.23 3.60
C LEU A 92 -6.11 -7.61 2.95
N ARG A 93 -7.03 -7.96 2.04
CA ARG A 93 -6.98 -9.23 1.29
C ARG A 93 -5.76 -9.29 0.38
N GLU A 94 -5.44 -8.20 -0.30
CA GLU A 94 -4.24 -8.11 -1.13
C GLU A 94 -2.97 -8.29 -0.27
N ALA A 95 -2.90 -7.63 0.89
CA ALA A 95 -1.79 -7.76 1.82
C ALA A 95 -1.60 -9.20 2.33
N LEU A 96 -2.67 -9.90 2.68
CA LEU A 96 -2.62 -11.29 3.12
C LEU A 96 -2.11 -12.24 2.03
N ALA A 97 -2.55 -12.05 0.78
CA ALA A 97 -2.09 -12.85 -0.35
C ALA A 97 -0.58 -12.69 -0.55
N LEU A 98 -0.10 -11.45 -0.60
CA LEU A 98 1.32 -11.14 -0.79
C LEU A 98 2.20 -11.63 0.36
N ALA A 99 1.73 -11.48 1.61
CA ALA A 99 2.47 -11.94 2.79
C ALA A 99 2.65 -13.46 2.78
N ARG A 100 1.66 -14.22 2.30
CA ARG A 100 1.75 -15.67 2.14
C ARG A 100 2.74 -16.06 1.05
N ASP A 101 2.67 -15.40 -0.10
CA ASP A 101 3.57 -15.67 -1.23
C ASP A 101 5.04 -15.43 -0.88
N GLY A 102 5.34 -14.40 -0.08
CA GLY A 102 6.72 -14.07 0.33
C GLY A 102 7.37 -15.07 1.31
N VAL A 103 6.61 -16.00 1.88
CA VAL A 103 7.09 -16.99 2.86
C VAL A 103 7.15 -18.41 2.27
N LEU A 104 6.49 -18.65 1.13
CA LEU A 104 6.57 -19.96 0.47
C LEU A 104 8.00 -20.15 -0.07
N PRO A 105 8.69 -21.26 0.29
CA PRO A 105 9.96 -21.57 -0.32
C PRO A 105 9.74 -21.78 -1.83
N GLU A 106 10.66 -21.26 -2.64
CA GLU A 106 10.69 -21.53 -4.07
C GLU A 106 10.68 -23.07 -4.23
N VAL A 107 9.64 -23.62 -4.86
CA VAL A 107 9.50 -25.06 -5.00
C VAL A 107 10.62 -25.51 -5.92
N ASP A 108 11.67 -26.07 -5.32
CA ASP A 108 12.81 -26.64 -6.04
C ASP A 108 12.31 -27.84 -6.84
N THR A 109 11.88 -27.56 -8.07
CA THR A 109 11.42 -28.57 -9.02
C THR A 109 12.66 -29.04 -9.74
N GLY A 110 13.32 -30.04 -9.16
CA GLY A 110 14.49 -30.72 -9.73
C GLY A 110 14.21 -31.43 -11.04
#